data_AF-A0A1T4X5E6-F1
#
_entry.id   AF-A0A1T4X5E6-F1
#
_cell.length_a   1.000
_cell.length_b   1.000
_cell.length_c   1.000
_cell.angle_alpha   90.00
_cell.angle_beta   90.00
_cell.angle_gamma   90.00
#
_symmetry.space_group_name_H-M   'P 1'
#
loop_
_entity.id
_entity.type
_entity.pdbx_description
1 polymer ?
#
loop_
_entity_poly.entity_id
_entity_poly.type
_entity_poly.pdbx_seq_one_letter_code
_entity_poly.pdbx_strand_id
1 'polypeptide(L)'
;MKVYDKAPQEVHDRCAQLIESYYPDLAKAELTLDILFAVNENGDAVSHGGYPALAMVRIVNLKDRVKGLADAEITIDQKAYEDMTDEQKDALLDHELHHLIVLRDDDGFIKTDDVGRPKLKIKKHDYQMGWFREVAVRHGRNSPEVYQARILWERDGQAFFPMLLGNQDAA
;
A
#
# COMPACT_ATOMS: atom_id res chain seq x y z
N MET A 1 4.99 15.00 19.36
CA MET A 1 5.14 13.58 19.78
C MET A 1 4.30 12.76 18.82
N LYS A 2 4.72 11.54 18.46
CA LYS A 2 3.92 10.68 17.60
C LYS A 2 2.90 9.90 18.43
N VAL A 3 1.63 10.00 18.06
CA VAL A 3 0.50 9.34 18.74
C VAL A 3 -0.21 8.44 17.73
N TYR A 4 -0.77 7.33 18.22
CA TYR A 4 -1.54 6.39 17.42
C TYR A 4 -2.89 6.13 18.07
N ASP A 5 -3.93 6.13 17.26
CA ASP A 5 -5.30 5.78 17.64
C ASP A 5 -5.87 4.76 16.65
N LYS A 6 -6.87 3.99 17.07
CA LYS A 6 -7.58 3.11 16.13
C LYS A 6 -8.36 3.95 15.13
N ALA A 7 -8.28 3.58 13.86
CA ALA A 7 -9.14 4.18 12.85
C ALA A 7 -10.62 3.87 13.16
N PRO A 8 -11.56 4.76 12.81
CA PRO A 8 -12.97 4.50 13.02
C PRO A 8 -13.45 3.34 12.15
N GLN A 9 -14.56 2.70 12.57
CA GLN A 9 -15.12 1.51 11.92
C GLN A 9 -15.36 1.72 10.41
N GLU A 10 -15.74 2.93 9.99
CA GLU A 10 -15.92 3.29 8.58
C GLU A 10 -14.69 2.97 7.72
N VAL A 11 -13.47 3.19 8.22
CA VAL A 11 -12.23 2.89 7.48
C VAL A 11 -12.03 1.38 7.35
N HIS A 12 -12.41 0.62 8.38
CA HIS A 12 -12.40 -0.85 8.32
C HIS A 12 -13.43 -1.36 7.30
N ASP A 13 -14.62 -0.77 7.27
CA ASP A 13 -15.68 -1.15 6.34
C ASP A 13 -15.28 -0.88 4.88
N ARG A 14 -14.59 0.25 4.62
CA ARG A 14 -13.99 0.55 3.30
C ARG A 14 -12.98 -0.51 2.88
N CYS A 15 -12.05 -0.87 3.76
CA CYS A 15 -11.09 -1.95 3.48
C CYS A 15 -11.78 -3.29 3.21
N ALA A 16 -12.83 -3.63 3.96
CA ALA A 16 -13.59 -4.86 3.74
C ALA A 16 -14.23 -4.88 2.34
N GLN A 17 -14.85 -3.78 1.92
CA GLN A 17 -15.45 -3.63 0.59
C GLN A 17 -14.41 -3.76 -0.53
N LEU A 18 -13.23 -3.13 -0.36
CA LEU A 18 -12.12 -3.25 -1.32
C LEU A 18 -11.58 -4.68 -1.40
N ILE A 19 -11.44 -5.36 -0.25
CA ILE A 19 -11.02 -6.77 -0.18
C ILE A 19 -11.98 -7.68 -0.95
N GLU A 20 -13.29 -7.52 -0.72
CA GLU A 20 -14.31 -8.30 -1.42
C GLU A 20 -14.31 -8.03 -2.93
N SER A 21 -14.07 -6.78 -3.33
CA SER A 21 -14.13 -6.36 -4.73
C SER A 21 -12.91 -6.77 -5.55
N TYR A 22 -11.70 -6.62 -4.99
CA TYR A 22 -10.46 -6.69 -5.76
C TYR A 22 -9.49 -7.78 -5.29
N TYR A 23 -9.66 -8.31 -4.07
CA TYR A 23 -8.69 -9.20 -3.43
C TYR A 23 -9.30 -10.54 -3.00
N PRO A 24 -9.73 -11.40 -3.95
CA PRO A 24 -10.43 -12.64 -3.64
C PRO A 24 -9.61 -13.60 -2.76
N ASP A 25 -8.27 -13.54 -2.85
CA ASP A 25 -7.40 -14.36 -2.01
C ASP A 25 -7.34 -13.86 -0.56
N LEU A 26 -7.33 -12.54 -0.33
CA LEU A 26 -7.41 -11.96 1.02
C LEU A 26 -8.79 -12.26 1.65
N ALA A 27 -9.86 -12.15 0.86
CA ALA A 27 -11.22 -12.48 1.29
C ALA A 27 -11.35 -13.97 1.68
N LYS A 28 -10.90 -14.88 0.81
CA LYS A 28 -10.92 -16.34 1.08
C LYS A 28 -10.06 -16.74 2.28
N ALA A 29 -9.01 -15.99 2.56
CA ALA A 29 -8.14 -16.20 3.72
C ALA A 29 -8.74 -15.67 5.02
N GLU A 30 -9.91 -15.01 4.98
CA GLU A 30 -10.53 -14.34 6.12
C GLU A 30 -9.55 -13.40 6.84
N LEU A 31 -8.79 -12.64 6.04
CA LEU A 31 -7.76 -11.74 6.54
C LEU A 31 -8.33 -10.74 7.56
N THR A 32 -7.69 -10.64 8.72
CA THR A 32 -7.96 -9.63 9.73
C THR A 32 -6.98 -8.46 9.63
N LEU A 33 -7.49 -7.24 9.80
CA LEU A 33 -6.71 -6.00 9.72
C LEU A 33 -6.89 -5.12 10.96
N ASP A 34 -5.76 -4.68 11.50
CA ASP A 34 -5.72 -3.53 12.41
C ASP A 34 -5.43 -2.27 11.59
N ILE A 35 -6.21 -1.21 11.78
CA ILE A 35 -6.01 0.06 11.07
C ILE A 35 -5.81 1.15 12.11
N LEU A 36 -4.68 1.84 12.02
CA LEU A 36 -4.26 2.86 12.96
C LEU A 36 -4.12 4.20 12.25
N PHE A 37 -4.62 5.25 12.89
CA PHE A 37 -4.30 6.63 12.57
C PHE A 37 -3.09 7.07 13.37
N ALA A 38 -2.15 7.72 12.69
CA ALA A 38 -0.98 8.33 13.28
C ALA A 38 -1.07 9.86 13.16
N VAL A 39 -0.72 10.55 14.25
CA VAL A 39 -0.57 12.00 14.30
C VAL A 39 0.82 12.33 14.80
N ASN A 40 1.47 13.32 14.18
CA ASN A 40 2.73 13.85 14.66
C ASN A 40 2.78 15.37 14.44
N GLU A 41 2.96 16.11 15.53
CA GLU A 41 3.06 17.58 15.48
C GLU A 41 4.39 18.10 14.92
N ASN A 42 5.47 17.32 15.05
CA ASN A 42 6.85 17.75 14.77
C ASN A 42 7.54 16.82 13.76
N GLY A 43 6.94 16.68 12.58
CA GLY A 43 7.47 15.90 11.46
C GLY A 43 6.43 14.96 10.86
N ASP A 44 6.89 14.01 10.06
CA ASP A 44 5.99 13.11 9.34
C ASP A 44 5.25 12.18 10.31
N ALA A 45 3.94 12.02 10.12
CA ALA A 45 3.15 11.08 10.92
C ALA A 45 3.33 9.65 10.44
N VAL A 46 3.66 9.40 9.18
CA VAL A 46 4.03 8.08 8.68
C VAL A 46 5.27 8.22 7.81
N SER A 47 6.21 7.29 7.91
CA SER A 47 7.44 7.33 7.12
C SER A 47 7.87 5.95 6.67
N HIS A 48 8.20 5.80 5.40
CA HIS A 48 8.66 4.54 4.81
C HIS A 48 10.06 4.73 4.20
N GLY A 49 11.02 3.92 4.62
CA GLY A 49 12.40 4.02 4.12
C GLY A 49 13.10 5.36 4.40
N GLY A 50 12.65 6.10 5.41
CA GLY A 50 13.19 7.42 5.76
C GLY A 50 12.54 8.60 5.04
N TYR A 51 11.50 8.35 4.22
CA TYR A 51 10.72 9.38 3.53
C TYR A 51 9.31 9.50 4.11
N PRO A 52 8.66 10.67 4.05
CA PRO A 52 7.25 10.82 4.38
C PRO A 52 6.38 9.87 3.55
N ALA A 53 5.36 9.29 4.16
CA ALA A 53 4.37 8.44 3.50
C ALA A 53 2.96 8.79 3.99
N LEU A 54 1.96 8.55 3.15
CA LEU A 54 0.54 8.78 3.50
C LEU A 54 -0.02 7.61 4.31
N ALA A 55 0.46 6.41 4.02
CA ALA A 55 0.17 5.21 4.78
C ALA A 55 1.34 4.22 4.65
N MET A 56 1.29 3.17 5.46
CA MET A 56 2.12 1.98 5.29
C MET A 56 1.37 0.75 5.77
N VAL A 57 1.60 -0.38 5.13
CA VAL A 57 1.18 -1.68 5.62
C VAL A 57 2.36 -2.52 6.11
N ARG A 58 2.13 -3.31 7.15
CA ARG A 58 3.04 -4.36 7.60
C ARG A 58 2.29 -5.65 7.92
N ILE A 59 2.97 -6.78 7.79
CA ILE A 59 2.48 -8.06 8.31
C ILE A 59 2.79 -8.11 9.81
N VAL A 60 1.81 -8.49 10.63
CA VAL A 60 2.00 -8.61 12.07
C VAL A 60 2.89 -9.83 12.36
N ASN A 61 3.87 -9.65 13.25
CA ASN A 61 4.80 -10.73 13.57
C ASN A 61 4.09 -11.86 14.36
N LEU A 62 4.66 -13.06 14.33
CA LEU A 62 4.07 -14.24 14.97
C LEU A 62 3.78 -14.03 16.46
N LYS A 63 4.69 -13.37 17.21
CA LYS A 63 4.53 -13.15 18.64
C LYS A 63 3.29 -12.31 18.95
N ASP A 64 3.01 -11.32 18.14
CA ASP A 64 1.84 -10.45 18.32
C ASP A 64 0.55 -11.09 17.78
N ARG A 65 0.65 -11.91 16.72
CA ARG A 65 -0.46 -12.77 16.26
C ARG A 65 -0.89 -13.77 17.35
N VAL A 66 0.07 -14.36 18.08
CA VAL A 66 -0.21 -15.25 19.23
C VAL A 66 -0.97 -14.52 20.34
N LYS A 67 -0.77 -13.20 20.50
CA LYS A 67 -1.52 -12.37 21.46
C LYS A 67 -2.91 -11.97 20.96
N GLY A 68 -3.28 -12.36 19.74
CA GLY A 68 -4.58 -12.05 19.14
C GLY A 68 -4.64 -10.74 18.35
N LEU A 69 -3.51 -10.11 18.01
CA LEU A 69 -3.52 -8.97 17.08
C LEU A 69 -3.89 -9.41 15.66
N ALA A 70 -4.23 -8.48 14.76
CA ALA A 70 -4.61 -8.80 13.38
C ALA A 70 -3.49 -9.46 12.55
N ASP A 71 -3.80 -9.86 11.31
CA ASP A 71 -2.84 -10.50 10.39
C ASP A 71 -1.88 -9.48 9.77
N ALA A 72 -2.41 -8.31 9.44
CA ALA A 72 -1.66 -7.17 8.96
C ALA A 72 -2.18 -5.90 9.65
N GLU A 73 -1.33 -4.87 9.65
CA GLU A 73 -1.65 -3.56 10.19
C GLU A 73 -1.39 -2.49 9.14
N ILE A 74 -2.36 -1.61 8.93
CA ILE A 74 -2.23 -0.41 8.10
C ILE A 74 -2.13 0.79 9.03
N THR A 75 -1.07 1.58 8.90
CA THR A 75 -0.90 2.84 9.61
C THR A 75 -1.05 3.98 8.62
N ILE A 76 -1.92 4.94 8.91
CA ILE A 76 -2.30 6.03 8.01
C ILE A 76 -1.99 7.38 8.68
N ASP A 77 -1.45 8.33 7.92
CA ASP A 77 -1.34 9.72 8.35
C ASP A 77 -2.76 10.32 8.45
N GLN A 78 -3.23 10.54 9.68
CA GLN A 78 -4.61 10.93 9.92
C GLN A 78 -4.96 12.25 9.24
N LYS A 79 -4.08 13.24 9.36
CA LYS A 79 -4.36 14.57 8.83
C LYS A 79 -4.46 14.54 7.32
N ALA A 80 -3.52 13.85 6.66
CA ALA A 80 -3.55 13.71 5.22
C ALA A 80 -4.79 12.94 4.74
N TYR A 81 -5.22 11.91 5.48
CA TYR A 81 -6.40 11.12 5.16
C TYR A 81 -7.72 11.89 5.31
N GLU A 82 -7.83 12.74 6.34
CA GLU A 82 -9.02 13.58 6.57
C GLU A 82 -9.22 14.63 5.47
N ASP A 83 -8.14 15.10 4.85
CA ASP A 83 -8.16 16.07 3.74
C ASP A 83 -8.49 15.43 2.38
N MET A 84 -8.57 14.10 2.28
CA MET A 84 -8.85 13.37 1.04
C MET A 84 -10.35 13.30 0.72
N THR A 85 -10.70 13.29 -0.58
CA THR A 85 -12.03 12.84 -1.02
C THR A 85 -12.21 11.35 -0.76
N ASP A 86 -13.45 10.87 -0.82
CA ASP A 86 -13.71 9.44 -0.57
C ASP A 86 -13.04 8.55 -1.63
N GLU A 87 -13.00 8.97 -2.89
CA GLU A 87 -12.30 8.24 -3.95
C GLU A 87 -10.79 8.18 -3.69
N GLN A 88 -10.20 9.25 -3.16
CA GLN A 88 -8.78 9.28 -2.80
C GLN A 88 -8.47 8.39 -1.59
N LYS A 89 -9.36 8.36 -0.60
CA LYS A 89 -9.26 7.44 0.54
C LYS A 89 -9.33 5.99 0.06
N ASP A 90 -10.25 5.67 -0.86
CA ASP A 90 -10.34 4.32 -1.44
C ASP A 90 -9.06 3.94 -2.18
N ALA A 91 -8.54 4.84 -3.01
CA ALA A 91 -7.31 4.60 -3.75
C ALA A 91 -6.10 4.40 -2.81
N LEU A 92 -6.01 5.13 -1.69
CA LEU A 92 -4.95 4.95 -0.70
C LEU A 92 -5.07 3.60 0.02
N LEU A 93 -6.27 3.23 0.47
CA LEU A 93 -6.47 1.94 1.14
C LEU A 93 -6.23 0.78 0.18
N ASP A 94 -6.70 0.89 -1.06
CA ASP A 94 -6.45 -0.08 -2.12
C ASP A 94 -4.94 -0.24 -2.38
N HIS A 95 -4.19 0.86 -2.44
CA HIS A 95 -2.73 0.84 -2.55
C HIS A 95 -2.07 0.00 -1.45
N GLU A 96 -2.46 0.20 -0.19
CA GLU A 96 -1.90 -0.54 0.94
C GLU A 96 -2.33 -2.01 0.95
N LEU A 97 -3.58 -2.31 0.59
CA LEU A 97 -4.06 -3.69 0.47
C LEU A 97 -3.35 -4.45 -0.64
N HIS A 98 -2.99 -3.77 -1.73
CA HIS A 98 -2.29 -4.36 -2.87
C HIS A 98 -0.90 -4.92 -2.52
N HIS A 99 -0.31 -4.44 -1.42
CA HIS A 99 0.92 -4.99 -0.88
C HIS A 99 0.73 -6.38 -0.25
N LEU A 100 -0.46 -6.77 0.15
CA LEU A 100 -0.67 -8.04 0.86
C LEU A 100 -0.93 -9.18 -0.12
N ILE A 101 -0.06 -10.19 -0.11
CA ILE A 101 -0.24 -11.43 -0.87
C ILE A 101 -0.35 -12.61 0.07
N VAL A 102 -1.44 -13.37 -0.06
CA VAL A 102 -1.60 -14.68 0.59
C VAL A 102 -0.68 -15.69 -0.07
N LEU A 103 0.11 -16.39 0.73
CA LEU A 103 0.97 -17.46 0.23
C LEU A 103 0.17 -18.74 0.03
N ARG A 104 0.49 -19.46 -1.05
CA ARG A 104 -0.05 -20.78 -1.34
C ARG A 104 1.02 -21.86 -1.27
N ASP A 105 0.62 -23.09 -1.00
CA ASP A 105 1.47 -24.27 -1.14
C ASP A 105 1.50 -24.78 -2.57
N ASP A 106 2.25 -25.86 -2.77
CA ASP A 106 2.49 -26.42 -4.10
C ASP A 106 1.20 -27.07 -4.67
N ASP A 107 0.26 -27.43 -3.81
CA ASP A 107 -1.07 -27.94 -4.15
C ASP A 107 -2.09 -26.80 -4.35
N GLY A 108 -1.68 -25.54 -4.16
CA GLY A 108 -2.50 -24.35 -4.36
C GLY A 108 -3.37 -23.96 -3.16
N PHE A 109 -3.26 -24.63 -2.01
CA PHE A 109 -3.99 -24.26 -0.79
C PHE A 109 -3.32 -23.09 -0.08
N ILE A 110 -4.10 -22.35 0.72
CA ILE A 110 -3.57 -21.23 1.52
C ILE A 110 -2.61 -21.79 2.57
N LYS A 111 -1.37 -21.30 2.57
CA LYS A 111 -0.41 -21.61 3.62
C LYS A 111 -0.80 -20.91 4.91
N THR A 112 -0.76 -21.64 6.00
CA THR A 112 -0.91 -21.09 7.34
C THR A 112 0.45 -20.99 8.06
N ASP A 113 0.52 -20.15 9.08
CA ASP A 113 1.62 -20.08 10.02
C ASP A 113 1.43 -21.05 11.21
N ASP A 114 2.34 -20.99 12.19
CA ASP A 114 2.35 -21.90 13.34
C ASP A 114 1.14 -21.74 14.28
N VAL A 115 0.33 -20.68 14.11
CA VAL A 115 -0.92 -20.46 14.84
C VAL A 115 -2.16 -20.61 13.97
N GLY A 116 -2.02 -21.22 12.79
CA GLY A 116 -3.14 -21.53 11.90
C GLY A 116 -3.70 -20.34 11.13
N ARG A 117 -2.96 -19.21 11.07
CA ARG A 117 -3.40 -17.98 10.39
C ARG A 117 -2.76 -17.86 9.02
N PRO A 118 -3.38 -17.16 8.04
CA PRO A 118 -2.84 -17.09 6.69
C PRO A 118 -1.43 -16.50 6.68
N LYS A 119 -0.53 -17.14 5.93
CA LYS A 119 0.85 -16.67 5.76
C LYS A 119 0.88 -15.65 4.64
N LEU A 120 1.39 -14.46 4.92
CA LEU A 120 1.42 -13.34 3.99
C LEU A 120 2.85 -13.05 3.50
N LYS A 121 2.97 -12.39 2.35
CA LYS A 121 4.18 -11.67 1.93
C LYS A 121 3.82 -10.29 1.42
N ILE A 122 4.79 -9.38 1.49
CA ILE A 122 4.66 -8.04 0.91
C ILE A 122 4.99 -8.09 -0.59
N LYS A 123 4.04 -7.70 -1.43
CA LYS A 123 4.26 -7.34 -2.85
C LYS A 123 5.08 -6.06 -2.88
N LYS A 124 6.08 -5.98 -3.76
CA LYS A 124 6.78 -4.72 -4.02
C LYS A 124 6.00 -3.92 -5.06
N HIS A 125 6.12 -2.59 -5.04
CA HIS A 125 5.63 -1.77 -6.13
C HIS A 125 6.21 -2.23 -7.47
N ASP A 126 5.38 -2.16 -8.52
CA ASP A 126 5.84 -2.43 -9.88
C ASP A 126 6.84 -1.34 -10.34
N TYR A 127 6.69 -0.12 -9.81
CA TYR A 127 7.62 1.00 -9.97
C TYR A 127 7.93 1.67 -8.62
N GLN A 128 9.23 1.84 -8.31
CA GLN A 128 9.71 2.60 -7.15
C GLN A 128 10.68 3.67 -7.62
N MET A 129 10.39 4.95 -7.34
CA MET A 129 11.19 6.09 -7.84
C MET A 129 12.01 6.75 -6.74
N GLY A 130 13.30 6.41 -6.67
CA GLY A 130 14.29 7.12 -5.84
C GLY A 130 15.20 8.00 -6.68
N TRP A 131 14.62 8.96 -7.42
CA TRP A 131 15.36 9.71 -8.44
C TRP A 131 16.06 10.96 -7.89
N PHE A 132 17.28 11.22 -8.37
CA PHE A 132 18.00 12.46 -8.12
C PHE A 132 17.87 13.41 -9.32
N ARG A 133 17.19 14.53 -9.11
CA ARG A 133 16.98 15.53 -10.18
C ARG A 133 18.30 16.05 -10.74
N GLU A 134 19.28 16.30 -9.89
CA GLU A 134 20.59 16.84 -10.28
C GLU A 134 21.38 15.87 -11.16
N VAL A 135 21.23 14.56 -10.92
CA VAL A 135 21.86 13.52 -11.74
C VAL A 135 21.20 13.46 -13.12
N ALA A 136 19.86 13.54 -13.16
CA ALA A 136 19.10 13.64 -14.41
C ALA A 136 19.48 14.89 -15.23
N VAL A 137 19.61 16.06 -14.58
CA VAL A 137 20.02 17.30 -15.25
C VAL A 137 21.46 17.20 -15.76
N ARG A 138 22.39 16.63 -14.99
CA ARG A 138 23.81 16.56 -15.37
C ARG A 138 24.09 15.55 -16.48
N HIS A 139 23.42 14.40 -16.46
CA HIS A 139 23.73 13.27 -17.33
C HIS A 139 22.67 13.00 -18.41
N GLY A 140 21.52 13.67 -18.36
CA GLY A 140 20.45 13.56 -19.33
C GLY A 140 19.99 12.11 -19.54
N ARG A 141 19.86 11.69 -20.81
CA ARG A 141 19.41 10.33 -21.19
C ARG A 141 20.30 9.19 -20.69
N ASN A 142 21.52 9.49 -20.27
CA ASN A 142 22.44 8.50 -19.72
C ASN A 142 22.24 8.27 -18.22
N SER A 143 21.36 9.03 -17.57
CA SER A 143 21.07 8.89 -16.15
C SER A 143 20.06 7.74 -15.92
N PRO A 144 20.18 6.97 -14.83
CA PRO A 144 19.21 5.95 -14.45
C PRO A 144 17.79 6.52 -14.27
N GLU A 145 17.66 7.76 -13.80
CA GLU A 145 16.38 8.44 -13.59
C GLU A 145 15.64 8.61 -14.93
N VAL A 146 16.31 9.15 -15.95
CA VAL A 146 15.71 9.35 -17.27
C VAL A 146 15.43 8.02 -17.96
N TYR A 147 16.29 7.02 -17.76
CA TYR A 147 16.05 5.67 -18.26
C TYR A 147 14.78 5.04 -17.67
N GLN A 148 14.60 5.10 -16.33
CA GLN A 148 13.40 4.59 -15.66
C GLN A 148 12.14 5.37 -16.06
N ALA A 149 12.23 6.71 -16.12
CA ALA A 149 11.12 7.55 -16.57
C ALA A 149 10.65 7.18 -17.98
N ARG A 150 11.59 6.89 -18.89
CA ARG A 150 11.27 6.42 -20.24
C ARG A 150 10.56 5.06 -20.24
N ILE A 151 11.03 4.10 -19.44
CA ILE A 151 10.37 2.78 -19.34
C ILE A 151 8.94 2.93 -18.86
N LEU A 152 8.73 3.72 -17.79
CA LEU A 152 7.38 3.97 -17.27
C LEU A 152 6.49 4.58 -18.34
N TRP A 153 6.98 5.62 -19.03
CA TRP A 153 6.23 6.30 -20.08
C TRP A 153 5.86 5.36 -21.24
N GLU A 154 6.81 4.56 -21.72
CA GLU A 154 6.62 3.67 -22.86
C GLU A 154 5.72 2.47 -22.54
N ARG A 155 5.77 1.95 -21.31
CA ARG A 155 5.03 0.74 -20.93
C ARG A 155 3.65 1.03 -20.36
N ASP A 156 3.59 1.96 -19.42
CA ASP A 156 2.40 2.19 -18.60
C ASP A 156 2.01 3.68 -18.57
N GLY A 157 2.47 4.46 -19.55
CA GLY A 157 2.23 5.90 -19.59
C GLY A 157 0.75 6.27 -19.56
N GLN A 158 -0.12 5.46 -20.18
CA GLN A 158 -1.57 5.67 -20.14
C GLN A 158 -2.14 5.56 -18.72
N ALA A 159 -1.67 4.59 -17.93
CA ALA A 159 -2.14 4.38 -16.57
C ALA A 159 -1.65 5.47 -15.61
N PHE A 160 -0.38 5.90 -15.74
CA PHE A 160 0.23 6.85 -14.80
C PHE A 160 0.14 8.33 -15.24
N PHE A 161 -0.10 8.60 -16.53
CA PHE A 161 -0.24 9.95 -17.08
C PHE A 161 -1.52 10.13 -17.93
N PRO A 162 -2.70 9.74 -17.41
CA PRO A 162 -3.94 9.71 -18.19
C PRO A 162 -4.34 11.08 -18.74
N MET A 163 -4.06 12.14 -17.99
CA MET A 163 -4.35 13.54 -18.38
C MET A 163 -3.51 14.05 -19.55
N LEU A 164 -2.33 13.43 -19.81
CA LEU A 164 -1.41 13.85 -20.87
C LEU A 164 -1.55 13.03 -22.15
N LEU A 165 -2.00 11.78 -22.02
CA LEU A 165 -2.12 10.84 -23.13
C LEU A 165 -3.57 10.59 -23.57
N GLY A 166 -4.54 11.10 -22.82
CA GLY A 166 -5.98 10.90 -23.03
C GLY A 166 -6.43 9.54 -22.49
N ASN A 167 -7.55 9.53 -21.75
CA ASN A 167 -8.20 8.27 -21.36
C ASN A 167 -8.88 7.64 -22.59
N GLN A 168 -8.48 6.42 -22.94
CA GLN A 168 -9.28 5.54 -23.80
C GLN A 168 -9.99 4.47 -22.98
N ASP A 169 -10.66 4.85 -21.88
CA ASP A 169 -11.55 3.94 -21.16
C ASP A 169 -12.85 4.66 -20.79
N ALA A 170 -13.72 4.75 -21.79
CA ALA A 170 -15.17 4.88 -21.66
C ALA A 170 -15.79 4.18 -22.88
N ALA A 171 -15.85 2.86 -22.83
CA ALA A 171 -16.68 2.02 -23.70
C ALA A 171 -17.22 0.84 -22.89
#